data_AF-A0A2D7NB19-F1
#
_entry.id   AF-A0A2D7NB19-F1
#
_cell.length_a   1.000
_cell.length_b   1.000
_cell.length_c   1.000
_cell.angle_alpha   90.00
_cell.angle_beta   90.00
_cell.angle_gamma   90.00
#
_symmetry.space_group_name_H-M   'P 1'
#
loop_
_entity.id
_entity.type
_entity.pdbx_description
1 polymer ?
#
loop_
_entity_poly.entity_id
_entity_poly.type
_entity_poly.pdbx_seq_one_letter_code
_entity_poly.pdbx_strand_id
1 'polypeptide(L)'
;MDLFSVNNPNFIVNFSFWFATASMLACTAFFYVERNEVSAKWKTSITVAMLVTGIAFWHYLYMSKYFFETGQSPLVLRYVDWLITVPLQIVEFYLILAAVTVVSKSLFWKLLGSSLVMLVFGFLGEAELMSRIPAFAIGMLGWVGILYLIFFGEAANESTNSGSQAGQKAFKALRFIVLVGWAIYPIGYYLNSPGNDPSLTNIIYNFADLVNKAAFGLVIWSAAKSDS
;
A
#
# COMPACT_ATOMS: atom_id res chain seq x y z
N MET A 1 0.13 -29.38 -14.67
CA MET A 1 0.91 -29.57 -13.44
C MET A 1 0.18 -28.83 -12.34
N ASP A 2 -0.06 -29.46 -11.20
CA ASP A 2 -0.82 -28.85 -10.11
C ASP A 2 -0.08 -27.60 -9.58
N LEU A 3 -0.69 -26.42 -9.73
CA LEU A 3 -0.11 -25.11 -9.38
C LEU A 3 0.27 -25.03 -7.90
N PHE A 4 -0.42 -25.79 -7.05
CA PHE A 4 -0.27 -25.78 -5.59
C PHE A 4 0.38 -27.07 -5.06
N SER A 5 0.97 -27.89 -5.93
CA SER A 5 1.82 -29.00 -5.47
C SER A 5 3.11 -28.46 -4.86
N VAL A 6 3.50 -28.97 -3.70
CA VAL A 6 4.74 -28.60 -3.00
C VAL A 6 6.02 -28.87 -3.82
N ASN A 7 5.93 -29.73 -4.83
CA ASN A 7 7.04 -30.04 -5.74
C ASN A 7 7.13 -29.06 -6.92
N ASN A 8 6.19 -28.13 -7.04
CA ASN A 8 6.24 -27.08 -8.05
C ASN A 8 7.32 -26.04 -7.65
N PRO A 9 8.30 -25.70 -8.52
CA PRO A 9 9.31 -24.70 -8.19
C PRO A 9 8.70 -23.32 -7.86
N ASN A 10 7.53 -23.03 -8.44
CA ASN A 10 6.78 -21.79 -8.20
C ASN A 10 5.76 -21.91 -7.06
N PHE A 11 5.78 -22.99 -6.27
CA PHE A 11 4.78 -23.23 -5.22
C PHE A 11 4.60 -22.04 -4.27
N ILE A 12 5.69 -21.48 -3.76
CA ILE A 12 5.64 -20.39 -2.76
C ILE A 12 5.08 -19.10 -3.37
N VAL A 13 5.51 -18.74 -4.57
CA VAL A 13 5.00 -17.53 -5.25
C VAL A 13 3.54 -17.72 -5.66
N ASN A 14 3.14 -18.92 -6.12
CA ASN A 14 1.75 -19.24 -6.43
C ASN A 14 0.86 -19.14 -5.19
N PHE A 15 1.30 -19.74 -4.08
CA PHE A 15 0.65 -19.60 -2.79
C PHE A 15 0.52 -18.14 -2.38
N SER A 16 1.59 -17.34 -2.49
CA SER A 16 1.57 -15.93 -2.09
C SER A 16 0.57 -15.10 -2.89
N PHE A 17 0.45 -15.33 -4.20
CA PHE A 17 -0.54 -14.66 -5.05
C PHE A 17 -1.96 -15.05 -4.66
N TRP A 18 -2.21 -16.35 -4.45
CA TRP A 18 -3.52 -16.83 -4.05
C TRP A 18 -3.93 -16.31 -2.68
N PHE A 19 -3.01 -16.37 -1.72
CA PHE A 19 -3.22 -15.86 -0.36
C PHE A 19 -3.54 -14.37 -0.39
N ALA A 20 -2.75 -13.56 -1.09
CA ALA A 20 -3.01 -12.14 -1.26
C ALA A 20 -4.38 -11.88 -1.91
N THR A 21 -4.72 -12.61 -2.97
CA THR A 21 -6.03 -12.50 -3.65
C THR A 21 -7.18 -12.73 -2.67
N ALA A 22 -7.15 -13.85 -1.93
CA ALA A 22 -8.19 -14.21 -0.98
C ALA A 22 -8.29 -13.21 0.18
N SER A 23 -7.15 -12.76 0.72
CA SER A 23 -7.11 -11.76 1.80
C SER A 23 -7.69 -10.42 1.35
N MET A 24 -7.39 -9.95 0.13
CA MET A 24 -7.95 -8.69 -0.38
C MET A 24 -9.47 -8.77 -0.52
N LEU A 25 -10.01 -9.89 -1.02
CA LEU A 25 -11.46 -10.10 -1.08
C LEU A 25 -12.09 -10.13 0.31
N ALA A 26 -11.50 -10.90 1.24
CA ALA A 26 -11.99 -11.01 2.60
C ALA A 26 -12.00 -9.65 3.32
N CYS A 27 -10.92 -8.87 3.20
CA CYS A 27 -10.85 -7.52 3.75
C CYS A 27 -11.86 -6.58 3.09
N THR A 28 -12.08 -6.68 1.78
CA THR A 28 -13.09 -5.87 1.08
C THR A 28 -14.48 -6.12 1.66
N ALA A 29 -14.87 -7.40 1.79
CA ALA A 29 -16.15 -7.80 2.36
C ALA A 29 -16.27 -7.37 3.84
N PHE A 30 -15.19 -7.56 4.61
CA PHE A 30 -15.12 -7.16 6.01
C PHE A 30 -15.34 -5.64 6.17
N PHE A 31 -14.58 -4.80 5.46
CA PHE A 31 -14.72 -3.35 5.55
C PHE A 31 -16.08 -2.87 5.07
N TYR A 32 -16.68 -3.51 4.06
CA TYR A 32 -18.05 -3.19 3.64
C TYR A 32 -19.07 -3.39 4.76
N VAL A 33 -19.02 -4.53 5.44
CA VAL A 33 -19.94 -4.87 6.55
C VAL A 33 -19.68 -3.96 7.76
N GLU A 34 -18.42 -3.86 8.17
CA GLU A 34 -18.00 -3.11 9.36
C GLU A 34 -18.14 -1.59 9.21
N ARG A 35 -18.37 -1.08 7.99
CA ARG A 35 -18.66 0.33 7.77
C ARG A 35 -19.91 0.79 8.53
N ASN A 36 -20.88 -0.09 8.76
CA ASN A 36 -22.09 0.23 9.52
C ASN A 36 -21.89 0.19 11.04
N GLU A 37 -20.76 -0.38 11.46
CA GLU A 37 -20.39 -0.60 12.86
C GLU A 37 -19.51 0.51 13.44
N VAL A 38 -19.21 1.55 12.65
CA VAL A 38 -18.44 2.73 13.06
C VAL A 38 -19.27 4.02 12.95
N SER A 39 -18.92 5.01 13.77
CA SER A 39 -19.54 6.33 13.77
C SER A 39 -19.34 7.06 12.44
N ALA A 40 -20.24 8.01 12.14
CA ALA A 40 -20.31 8.67 10.83
C ALA A 40 -18.99 9.29 10.36
N LYS A 41 -18.17 9.82 11.29
CA LYS A 41 -16.85 10.41 11.01
C LYS A 41 -15.85 9.41 10.41
N TRP A 42 -15.97 8.12 10.72
CA TRP A 42 -15.03 7.08 10.26
C TRP A 42 -15.53 6.32 9.01
N LYS A 43 -16.80 6.46 8.64
CA LYS A 43 -17.38 5.69 7.52
C LYS A 43 -16.66 5.92 6.20
N THR A 44 -16.19 7.14 5.94
CA THR A 44 -15.40 7.44 4.73
C THR A 44 -14.07 6.69 4.75
N SER A 45 -13.36 6.67 5.88
CA SER A 45 -12.11 5.91 6.03
C SER A 45 -12.29 4.42 5.77
N ILE A 46 -13.33 3.82 6.33
CA ILE A 46 -13.63 2.41 6.09
C ILE A 46 -14.00 2.16 4.62
N THR A 47 -14.66 3.12 3.96
CA THR A 47 -14.95 3.04 2.52
C THR A 47 -13.67 3.08 1.70
N VAL A 48 -12.70 3.92 2.05
CA VAL A 48 -11.41 3.99 1.36
C VAL A 48 -10.62 2.70 1.55
N ALA A 49 -10.59 2.12 2.76
CA ALA A 49 -9.98 0.82 3.01
C ALA A 49 -10.62 -0.32 2.18
N MET A 50 -11.96 -0.31 2.08
CA MET A 50 -12.72 -1.21 1.20
C MET A 50 -12.34 -1.02 -0.28
N LEU A 51 -12.23 0.21 -0.77
CA LEU A 51 -11.84 0.49 -2.16
C LEU A 51 -10.41 0.03 -2.45
N VAL A 52 -9.47 0.33 -1.56
CA VAL A 52 -8.06 -0.08 -1.71
C VAL A 52 -7.94 -1.60 -1.81
N THR A 53 -8.60 -2.33 -0.92
CA THR A 53 -8.57 -3.80 -0.93
C THR A 53 -9.38 -4.38 -2.10
N GLY A 54 -10.49 -3.77 -2.49
CA GLY A 54 -11.29 -4.23 -3.63
C GLY A 54 -10.58 -4.04 -4.97
N ILE A 55 -9.92 -2.90 -5.18
CA ILE A 55 -9.11 -2.64 -6.37
C ILE A 55 -7.92 -3.60 -6.41
N ALA A 56 -7.25 -3.82 -5.27
CA ALA A 56 -6.16 -4.78 -5.18
C ALA A 56 -6.64 -6.20 -5.51
N PHE A 57 -7.78 -6.64 -4.98
CA PHE A 57 -8.37 -7.94 -5.32
C PHE A 57 -8.50 -8.13 -6.84
N TRP A 58 -9.07 -7.16 -7.55
CA TRP A 58 -9.20 -7.22 -9.01
C TRP A 58 -7.84 -7.37 -9.69
N HIS A 59 -6.85 -6.55 -9.32
CA HIS A 59 -5.51 -6.66 -9.90
C HIS A 59 -4.84 -7.99 -9.57
N TYR A 60 -5.00 -8.50 -8.35
CA TYR A 60 -4.44 -9.79 -7.93
C TYR A 60 -5.01 -10.98 -8.71
N LEU A 61 -6.28 -10.95 -9.12
CA LEU A 61 -6.84 -11.96 -10.04
C LEU A 61 -6.09 -11.99 -11.38
N TYR A 62 -5.79 -10.83 -11.96
CA TYR A 62 -5.06 -10.76 -13.23
C TYR A 62 -3.56 -11.02 -13.06
N MET A 63 -2.94 -10.51 -12.00
CA MET A 63 -1.53 -10.72 -11.70
C MET A 63 -1.22 -12.20 -11.44
N SER A 64 -2.05 -12.87 -10.63
CA SER A 64 -1.90 -14.30 -10.34
C SER A 64 -2.03 -15.13 -11.62
N LYS A 65 -3.09 -14.89 -12.41
CA LYS A 65 -3.28 -15.55 -13.71
C LYS A 65 -2.09 -15.35 -14.64
N TYR A 66 -1.62 -14.10 -14.80
CA TYR A 66 -0.48 -13.78 -15.64
C TYR A 66 0.79 -14.54 -15.21
N PHE A 67 1.08 -14.55 -13.91
CA PHE A 67 2.24 -15.28 -13.39
C PHE A 67 2.09 -16.80 -13.59
N PHE A 68 0.91 -17.38 -13.35
CA PHE A 68 0.66 -18.81 -13.50
C PHE A 68 0.82 -19.29 -14.95
N GLU A 69 0.46 -18.44 -15.92
CA GLU A 69 0.53 -18.75 -17.35
C GLU A 69 1.91 -18.50 -17.95
N THR A 70 2.64 -17.48 -17.49
CA THR A 70 3.87 -17.02 -18.15
C THR A 70 5.15 -17.24 -17.34
N GLY A 71 5.04 -17.41 -16.02
CA GLY A 71 6.18 -17.35 -15.10
C GLY A 71 6.85 -15.98 -14.99
N GLN A 72 6.28 -14.94 -15.62
CA GLN A 72 6.84 -13.59 -15.66
C GLN A 72 6.21 -12.69 -14.60
N SER A 73 6.97 -11.71 -14.13
CA SER A 73 6.45 -10.71 -13.20
C SER A 73 5.35 -9.86 -13.86
N PRO A 74 4.16 -9.71 -13.26
CA PRO A 74 3.07 -8.90 -13.80
C PRO A 74 3.29 -7.40 -13.51
N LEU A 75 4.43 -6.87 -13.96
CA LEU A 75 4.92 -5.53 -13.61
C LEU A 75 3.89 -4.42 -13.85
N VAL A 76 3.35 -4.36 -15.08
CA VAL A 76 2.41 -3.30 -15.48
C VAL A 76 1.15 -3.33 -14.61
N LEU A 77 0.59 -4.53 -14.38
CA LEU A 77 -0.62 -4.68 -13.56
C LEU A 77 -0.38 -4.22 -12.12
N ARG A 78 0.78 -4.53 -11.55
CA ARG A 78 1.15 -4.11 -10.20
C ARG A 78 1.30 -2.59 -10.08
N TYR A 79 1.97 -1.95 -11.05
CA TYR A 79 2.12 -0.50 -11.03
C TYR A 79 0.80 0.25 -11.29
N VAL A 80 -0.10 -0.31 -12.09
CA VAL A 80 -1.46 0.24 -12.23
C VAL A 80 -2.22 0.15 -10.90
N ASP A 81 -2.15 -0.99 -10.19
CA ASP A 81 -2.73 -1.11 -8.84
C ASP A 81 -2.17 -0.04 -7.90
N TRP A 82 -0.84 0.12 -7.86
CA TRP A 82 -0.19 1.11 -7.00
C TRP A 82 -0.54 2.56 -7.38
N LEU A 83 -0.59 2.90 -8.66
CA LEU A 83 -0.97 4.22 -9.14
C LEU A 83 -2.42 4.60 -8.79
N ILE A 84 -3.27 3.63 -8.49
CA ILE A 84 -4.64 3.87 -8.04
C ILE A 84 -4.73 3.83 -6.51
N THR A 85 -4.13 2.81 -5.88
CA THR A 85 -4.28 2.56 -4.44
C THR A 85 -3.42 3.48 -3.57
N VAL A 86 -2.25 3.91 -4.04
CA VAL A 86 -1.41 4.86 -3.29
C VAL A 86 -2.09 6.24 -3.17
N PRO A 87 -2.66 6.84 -4.23
CA PRO A 87 -3.48 8.05 -4.07
C PRO A 87 -4.65 7.87 -3.09
N LEU A 88 -5.32 6.72 -3.10
CA LEU A 88 -6.36 6.42 -2.10
C LEU A 88 -5.80 6.34 -0.68
N GLN A 89 -4.60 5.77 -0.48
CA GLN A 89 -3.92 5.80 0.82
C GLN A 89 -3.54 7.23 1.23
N ILE A 90 -3.13 8.09 0.31
CA ILE A 90 -2.88 9.52 0.61
C ILE A 90 -4.18 10.24 1.00
N VAL A 91 -5.31 9.92 0.36
CA VAL A 91 -6.63 10.40 0.78
C VAL A 91 -6.94 9.91 2.20
N GLU A 92 -6.69 8.63 2.50
CA GLU A 92 -6.89 8.09 3.85
C GLU A 92 -6.03 8.82 4.89
N PHE A 93 -4.77 9.12 4.55
CA PHE A 93 -3.89 9.90 5.42
C PHE A 93 -4.44 11.28 5.70
N TYR A 94 -4.97 11.94 4.67
CA TYR A 94 -5.63 13.23 4.81
C TYR A 94 -6.87 13.14 5.70
N LEU A 95 -7.71 12.10 5.55
CA LEU A 95 -8.90 11.90 6.37
C LEU A 95 -8.57 11.64 7.84
N ILE A 96 -7.58 10.80 8.13
CA ILE A 96 -7.10 10.53 9.49
C ILE A 96 -6.57 11.81 10.14
N LEU A 97 -5.75 12.57 9.40
CA LEU A 97 -5.23 13.84 9.88
C LEU A 97 -6.35 14.87 10.09
N ALA A 98 -7.32 14.95 9.17
CA ALA A 98 -8.46 15.86 9.26
C ALA A 98 -9.41 15.52 10.42
N ALA A 99 -9.42 14.27 10.87
CA ALA A 99 -10.18 13.85 12.05
C ALA A 99 -9.55 14.31 13.37
N VAL A 100 -8.26 14.68 13.36
CA VAL A 100 -7.51 15.06 14.57
C VAL A 100 -7.02 16.49 14.57
N THR A 101 -6.92 17.13 13.41
CA THR A 101 -6.43 18.49 13.26
C THR A 101 -6.97 19.17 11.98
N VAL A 102 -6.68 20.46 11.82
CA VAL A 102 -6.89 21.20 10.57
C VAL A 102 -5.72 20.92 9.62
N VAL A 103 -6.02 20.28 8.49
CA VAL A 103 -5.00 19.88 7.52
C VAL A 103 -5.02 20.79 6.30
N SER A 104 -3.85 21.33 5.94
CA SER A 104 -3.71 22.13 4.74
C SER A 104 -3.99 21.29 3.49
N LYS A 105 -4.77 21.84 2.53
CA LYS A 105 -4.93 21.20 1.21
C LYS A 105 -3.60 21.08 0.46
N SER A 106 -2.63 21.95 0.79
CA SER A 106 -1.27 21.93 0.25
C SER A 106 -0.54 20.63 0.61
N LEU A 107 -0.67 20.15 1.86
CA LEU A 107 -0.06 18.89 2.29
C LEU A 107 -0.54 17.71 1.46
N PHE A 108 -1.83 17.61 1.16
CA PHE A 108 -2.38 16.56 0.29
C PHE A 108 -1.69 16.54 -1.08
N TRP A 109 -1.59 17.69 -1.74
CA TRP A 109 -0.97 17.79 -3.07
C TRP A 109 0.55 17.51 -3.04
N LYS A 110 1.25 17.91 -1.97
CA LYS A 110 2.66 17.58 -1.78
C LYS A 110 2.86 16.07 -1.61
N LEU A 111 2.06 15.42 -0.76
CA LEU A 111 2.10 13.97 -0.56
C LEU A 111 1.78 13.22 -1.86
N LEU A 112 0.73 13.64 -2.58
CA LEU A 112 0.36 13.06 -3.85
C LEU A 112 1.48 13.21 -4.88
N GLY A 113 2.02 14.42 -5.06
CA GLY A 113 3.12 14.68 -5.98
C GLY A 113 4.36 13.84 -5.67
N SER A 114 4.78 13.78 -4.40
CA SER A 114 5.89 12.94 -3.96
C SER A 114 5.63 11.44 -4.21
N SER A 115 4.39 10.97 -4.01
CA SER A 115 4.03 9.58 -4.29
C SER A 115 4.04 9.24 -5.78
N LEU A 116 3.64 10.18 -6.65
CA LEU A 116 3.72 10.01 -8.10
C LEU A 116 5.17 9.96 -8.57
N VAL A 117 6.05 10.82 -8.06
CA VAL A 117 7.49 10.73 -8.34
C VAL A 117 8.03 9.37 -7.91
N MET A 118 7.69 8.90 -6.71
CA MET A 118 8.09 7.59 -6.20
C MET A 118 7.67 6.45 -7.15
N LEU A 119 6.41 6.42 -7.57
CA LEU A 119 5.86 5.34 -8.40
C LEU A 119 6.31 5.42 -9.86
N VAL A 120 6.31 6.60 -10.47
CA VAL A 120 6.70 6.78 -11.88
C VAL A 120 8.15 6.39 -12.08
N PHE A 121 9.07 6.87 -11.22
CA PHE A 121 10.48 6.52 -11.36
C PHE A 121 10.77 5.07 -10.97
N GLY A 122 10.03 4.50 -10.01
CA GLY A 122 10.05 3.05 -9.78
C GLY A 122 9.68 2.27 -11.04
N PHE A 123 8.58 2.64 -11.69
CA PHE A 123 8.11 1.97 -12.91
C PHE A 123 9.14 2.10 -14.05
N LEU A 124 9.66 3.30 -14.29
CA LEU A 124 10.65 3.53 -15.34
C LEU A 124 11.91 2.68 -15.13
N GLY A 125 12.32 2.47 -13.88
CA GLY A 125 13.47 1.63 -13.56
C GLY A 125 13.21 0.13 -13.72
N GLU A 126 12.08 -0.39 -13.22
CA GLU A 126 11.73 -1.82 -13.35
C GLU A 126 11.31 -2.21 -14.78
N ALA A 127 10.77 -1.27 -15.55
CA ALA A 127 10.40 -1.49 -16.95
C ALA A 127 11.58 -1.30 -17.92
N GLU A 128 12.80 -1.08 -17.39
CA GLU A 128 14.03 -0.84 -18.18
C GLU A 128 13.94 0.36 -19.14
N LEU A 129 13.03 1.30 -18.87
CA LEU A 129 12.85 2.54 -19.62
C LEU A 129 13.82 3.65 -19.16
N MET A 130 14.43 3.46 -17.99
CA MET A 130 15.48 4.30 -17.42
C MET A 130 16.50 3.41 -16.70
N SER A 131 17.76 3.85 -16.63
CA SER A 131 18.77 3.13 -15.85
C SER A 131 18.32 2.95 -14.40
N ARG A 132 18.42 1.72 -13.90
CA ARG A 132 17.78 1.26 -12.66
C ARG A 132 18.24 2.01 -11.41
N ILE A 133 19.52 2.34 -11.32
CA ILE A 133 20.11 3.04 -10.16
C ILE A 133 19.62 4.50 -10.06
N PRO A 134 19.73 5.35 -11.10
CA PRO A 134 19.20 6.70 -11.02
C PRO A 134 17.66 6.72 -10.91
N ALA A 135 16.94 5.80 -11.57
CA ALA A 135 15.50 5.66 -11.38
C ALA A 135 15.13 5.34 -9.92
N PHE A 136 15.84 4.39 -9.30
CA PHE A 136 15.69 4.06 -7.89
C PHE A 136 15.97 5.25 -6.97
N ALA A 137 17.08 5.96 -7.20
CA ALA A 137 17.45 7.12 -6.40
C ALA A 137 16.36 8.20 -6.44
N ILE A 138 15.80 8.50 -7.61
CA ILE A 138 14.71 9.48 -7.74
C ILE A 138 13.43 8.97 -7.08
N GLY A 139 13.10 7.68 -7.23
CA GLY A 139 11.97 7.07 -6.54
C GLY A 139 12.10 7.18 -5.01
N MET A 140 13.29 6.92 -4.49
CA MET A 140 13.64 7.07 -3.07
C MET A 140 13.54 8.52 -2.59
N LEU A 141 13.91 9.51 -3.42
CA LEU A 141 13.70 10.93 -3.08
C LEU A 141 12.21 11.27 -2.93
N GLY A 142 11.35 10.68 -3.78
CA GLY A 142 9.89 10.78 -3.62
C GLY A 142 9.42 10.25 -2.26
N TRP A 143 9.84 9.03 -1.90
CA TRP A 143 9.48 8.43 -0.61
C TRP A 143 10.05 9.18 0.60
N VAL A 144 11.32 9.59 0.55
CA VAL A 144 11.95 10.42 1.61
C VAL A 144 11.23 11.76 1.74
N GLY A 145 10.75 12.35 0.64
CA GLY A 145 9.88 13.53 0.67
C GLY A 145 8.59 13.30 1.45
N ILE A 146 7.93 12.16 1.26
CA ILE A 146 6.75 11.76 2.05
C ILE A 146 7.10 11.62 3.53
N LEU A 147 8.19 10.91 3.86
CA LEU A 147 8.65 10.74 5.24
C LEU A 147 8.93 12.09 5.90
N TYR A 148 9.61 13.00 5.19
CA TYR A 148 9.87 14.35 5.68
C TYR A 148 8.57 15.07 6.02
N LEU A 149 7.59 15.09 5.11
CA LEU A 149 6.30 15.76 5.32
C LEU A 149 5.53 15.21 6.52
N ILE A 150 5.62 13.90 6.80
CA ILE A 150 4.90 13.21 7.87
C ILE A 150 5.59 13.35 9.25
N PHE A 151 6.92 13.24 9.28
CA PHE A 151 7.69 13.15 10.51
C PHE A 151 8.30 14.47 10.95
N PHE A 152 8.64 15.36 10.01
CA PHE A 152 9.32 16.63 10.28
C PHE A 152 8.62 17.86 9.68
N GLY A 153 7.65 17.65 8.79
CA GLY A 153 6.92 18.71 8.09
C GLY A 153 5.58 19.05 8.72
N GLU A 154 4.64 19.49 7.88
CA GLU A 154 3.32 20.02 8.31
C GLU A 154 2.49 19.03 9.15
N ALA A 155 2.65 17.72 8.97
CA ALA A 155 1.94 16.73 9.78
C ALA A 155 2.66 16.36 11.08
N ALA A 156 3.90 16.84 11.30
CA ALA A 156 4.74 16.40 12.40
C ALA A 156 4.18 16.79 13.77
N ASN A 157 3.66 18.02 13.87
CA ASN A 157 3.23 18.67 15.10
C ASN A 157 1.77 18.34 15.48
N GLU A 158 1.07 17.58 14.64
CA GLU A 158 -0.39 17.48 14.73
C GLU A 158 -0.87 16.34 15.63
N SER A 159 -0.03 15.33 15.91
CA SER A 159 -0.39 14.23 16.81
C SER A 159 -0.51 14.63 18.28
N THR A 160 0.26 15.64 18.69
CA THR A 160 0.25 16.13 20.08
C THR A 160 -0.95 17.02 20.38
N ASN A 161 -1.61 17.52 19.34
CA ASN A 161 -2.77 18.41 19.46
C ASN A 161 -4.12 17.68 19.29
N SER A 162 -4.10 16.38 18.97
CA SER A 162 -5.30 15.54 18.82
C SER A 162 -6.03 15.36 20.16
N GLY A 163 -7.28 15.82 20.22
CA GLY A 163 -8.17 15.64 21.37
C GLY A 163 -8.72 14.22 21.58
N SER A 164 -8.49 13.26 20.65
CA SER A 164 -8.99 11.88 20.76
C SER A 164 -7.87 10.83 20.76
N GLN A 165 -8.01 9.79 21.60
CA GLN A 165 -7.06 8.68 21.68
C GLN A 165 -7.03 7.83 20.39
N ALA A 166 -8.20 7.63 19.77
CA ALA A 166 -8.30 6.89 18.51
C ALA A 166 -7.62 7.61 17.34
N GLY A 167 -7.75 8.93 17.28
CA GLY A 167 -7.01 9.75 16.35
C GLY A 167 -5.49 9.62 16.49
N GLN A 168 -4.99 9.63 17.72
CA GLN A 168 -3.57 9.39 17.99
C GLN A 168 -3.12 7.97 17.59
N LYS A 169 -3.96 6.95 17.83
CA LYS A 169 -3.69 5.57 17.41
C LYS A 169 -3.63 5.45 15.89
N ALA A 170 -4.61 5.99 15.18
CA ALA A 170 -4.64 6.00 13.71
C ALA A 170 -3.43 6.73 13.12
N PHE A 171 -3.05 7.87 13.69
CA PHE A 171 -1.89 8.61 13.23
C PHE A 171 -0.55 7.91 13.51
N LYS A 172 -0.38 7.27 14.68
CA LYS A 172 0.80 6.44 14.97
C LYS A 172 0.90 5.25 14.01
N ALA A 173 -0.23 4.61 13.71
CA ALA A 173 -0.29 3.53 12.74
C ALA A 173 0.12 3.99 11.34
N LEU A 174 -0.37 5.16 10.91
CA LEU A 174 0.02 5.80 9.65
C LEU A 174 1.53 6.02 9.57
N ARG A 175 2.13 6.65 10.60
CA ARG A 175 3.60 6.85 10.65
C ARG A 175 4.35 5.54 10.53
N PHE A 176 3.92 4.52 11.27
CA PHE A 176 4.56 3.21 11.25
C PHE A 176 4.46 2.56 9.87
N ILE A 177 3.30 2.61 9.22
CA ILE A 177 3.10 2.02 7.89
C ILE A 177 3.92 2.73 6.82
N VAL A 178 3.98 4.06 6.80
CA VAL A 178 4.76 4.78 5.78
C VAL A 178 6.28 4.62 5.98
N LEU A 179 6.73 4.42 7.22
CA LEU A 179 8.14 4.19 7.50
C LEU A 179 8.55 2.72 7.30
N VAL A 180 7.87 1.79 7.96
CA VAL A 180 8.27 0.38 8.02
C VAL A 180 7.55 -0.43 6.94
N GLY A 181 6.24 -0.24 6.79
CA GLY A 181 5.45 -0.97 5.80
C GLY A 181 5.86 -0.64 4.37
N TRP A 182 6.06 0.64 4.05
CA TRP A 182 6.45 1.06 2.70
C TRP A 182 7.91 0.77 2.38
N ALA A 183 8.78 0.59 3.39
CA ALA A 183 10.17 0.20 3.17
C ALA A 183 10.32 -1.18 2.50
N ILE A 184 9.29 -2.03 2.56
CA ILE A 184 9.29 -3.35 1.93
C ILE A 184 9.37 -3.22 0.40
N TYR A 185 8.74 -2.21 -0.20
CA TYR A 185 8.75 -2.01 -1.65
C TYR A 185 10.14 -1.70 -2.22
N PRO A 186 10.91 -0.69 -1.74
CA PRO A 186 12.24 -0.44 -2.27
C PRO A 186 13.22 -1.60 -1.99
N ILE A 187 12.99 -2.41 -0.95
CA ILE A 187 13.75 -3.66 -0.74
C ILE A 187 13.45 -4.65 -1.87
N GLY A 188 12.16 -4.89 -2.18
CA GLY A 188 11.75 -5.71 -3.31
C GLY A 188 12.33 -5.22 -4.64
N TYR A 189 12.26 -3.89 -4.87
CA TYR A 189 12.85 -3.26 -6.04
C TYR A 189 14.35 -3.52 -6.12
N TYR A 190 15.10 -3.33 -5.04
CA TYR A 190 16.55 -3.48 -5.03
C TYR A 190 16.99 -4.94 -5.26
N LEU A 191 16.23 -5.89 -4.72
CA LEU A 191 16.48 -7.33 -4.91
C LEU A 191 16.09 -7.82 -6.31
N ASN A 192 15.25 -7.07 -7.05
CA ASN A 192 14.81 -7.42 -8.39
C ASN A 192 15.86 -7.17 -9.49
N SER A 193 16.93 -7.97 -9.56
CA SER A 193 17.93 -7.82 -10.62
C SER A 193 17.46 -8.35 -11.98
N PRO A 194 17.69 -7.62 -13.08
CA PRO A 194 17.38 -8.09 -14.43
C PRO A 194 17.99 -9.47 -14.69
N GLY A 195 17.17 -10.41 -15.17
CA GLY A 195 17.56 -11.79 -15.42
C GLY A 195 17.46 -12.74 -14.22
N ASN A 196 17.15 -12.25 -13.01
CA ASN A 196 16.85 -13.12 -11.87
C ASN A 196 15.44 -13.71 -11.96
N ASP A 197 15.23 -14.82 -11.24
CA ASP A 197 13.90 -15.39 -11.02
C ASP A 197 12.98 -14.33 -10.35
N PRO A 198 11.85 -13.98 -10.98
CA PRO A 198 10.94 -12.96 -10.46
C PRO A 198 10.19 -13.41 -9.19
N SER A 199 10.27 -14.67 -8.79
CA SER A 199 9.51 -15.25 -7.67
C SER A 199 9.72 -14.51 -6.35
N LEU A 200 10.98 -14.26 -5.96
CA LEU A 200 11.30 -13.59 -4.70
C LEU A 200 10.71 -12.17 -4.65
N THR A 201 10.92 -11.39 -5.71
CA THR A 201 10.38 -10.03 -5.83
C THR A 201 8.86 -10.02 -5.73
N ASN A 202 8.18 -10.98 -6.39
CA ASN A 202 6.73 -11.10 -6.33
C ASN A 202 6.24 -11.47 -4.93
N ILE A 203 6.92 -12.37 -4.22
CA ILE A 203 6.59 -12.70 -2.83
C ILE A 203 6.72 -11.47 -1.93
N ILE A 204 7.80 -10.70 -2.08
CA ILE A 204 8.04 -9.49 -1.30
C ILE A 204 6.93 -8.46 -1.56
N TYR A 205 6.58 -8.21 -2.82
CA TYR A 205 5.52 -7.28 -3.17
C TYR A 205 4.12 -7.76 -2.72
N ASN A 206 3.84 -9.06 -2.81
CA ASN A 206 2.61 -9.64 -2.31
C ASN A 206 2.47 -9.45 -0.79
N PHE A 207 3.57 -9.68 -0.06
CA PHE A 207 3.62 -9.42 1.36
C PHE A 207 3.48 -7.93 1.70
N ALA A 208 4.16 -7.06 0.95
CA ALA A 208 4.06 -5.61 1.13
C ALA A 208 2.62 -5.13 0.97
N ASP A 209 1.89 -5.60 -0.04
CA ASP A 209 0.50 -5.23 -0.26
C ASP A 209 -0.40 -5.70 0.89
N LEU A 210 -0.22 -6.93 1.39
CA LEU A 210 -0.95 -7.43 2.55
C LEU A 210 -0.75 -6.56 3.80
N VAL A 211 0.50 -6.15 4.07
CA VAL A 211 0.81 -5.25 5.19
C VAL A 211 0.18 -3.88 5.00
N ASN A 212 0.37 -3.28 3.82
CA ASN A 212 0.07 -1.87 3.60
C ASN A 212 -1.40 -1.60 3.20
N LYS A 213 -2.14 -2.62 2.75
CA LYS A 213 -3.55 -2.49 2.34
C LYS A 213 -4.46 -3.16 3.36
N ALA A 214 -4.31 -4.47 3.54
CA ALA A 214 -5.18 -5.24 4.42
C ALA A 214 -4.90 -4.95 5.90
N ALA A 215 -3.68 -5.17 6.39
CA ALA A 215 -3.35 -4.98 7.80
C ALA A 215 -3.48 -3.51 8.22
N PHE A 216 -3.03 -2.57 7.38
CA PHE A 216 -3.24 -1.15 7.62
C PHE A 216 -4.73 -0.80 7.76
N GLY A 217 -5.59 -1.25 6.83
CA GLY A 217 -7.04 -1.03 6.92
C GLY A 217 -7.65 -1.60 8.20
N LEU A 218 -7.20 -2.78 8.65
CA LEU A 218 -7.63 -3.39 9.92
C LEU A 218 -7.23 -2.55 11.14
N VAL A 219 -6.04 -1.93 11.12
CA VAL A 219 -5.61 -1.03 12.19
C VAL A 219 -6.48 0.23 12.23
N ILE A 220 -6.82 0.80 11.07
CA ILE A 220 -7.73 1.95 10.99
C ILE A 220 -9.13 1.59 11.48
N TRP A 221 -9.67 0.45 11.04
CA TRP A 221 -10.94 -0.07 11.55
C TRP A 221 -10.92 -0.25 13.07
N SER A 222 -9.85 -0.83 13.63
CA SER A 222 -9.70 -1.01 15.07
C SER A 222 -9.68 0.32 15.84
N ALA A 223 -9.05 1.35 15.28
CA ALA A 223 -9.07 2.70 15.85
C ALA A 223 -10.49 3.30 15.78
N ALA A 224 -11.14 3.22 14.61
CA ALA A 224 -12.50 3.72 14.40
C ALA A 224 -13.53 3.06 15.32
N LYS A 225 -13.49 1.73 15.47
CA LYS A 225 -14.41 0.97 16.32
C LYS A 225 -14.22 1.28 17.81
N SER A 226 -13.00 1.62 18.24
CA SER A 226 -12.75 2.06 19.63
C SER A 226 -13.29 3.47 19.95
N ASP A 227 -13.70 4.22 18.93
CA ASP A 227 -14.12 5.63 19.00
C ASP A 227 -15.57 5.83 18.51
N SER A 228 -16.32 4.74 18.43
CA SER A 228 -17.71 4.68 17.96
C SER A 228 -18.59 4.11 19.06
#